data_AF-A0A212LXP8-F1
#
_entry.id   AF-A0A212LXP8-F1
#
_cell.length_a   1.000
_cell.length_b   1.000
_cell.length_c   1.000
_cell.angle_alpha   90.00
_cell.angle_beta   90.00
_cell.angle_gamma   90.00
#
_symmetry.space_group_name_H-M   'P 1'
#
loop_
_entity.id
_entity.type
_entity.pdbx_description
1 polymer ?
#
loop_
_entity_poly.entity_id
_entity_poly.type
_entity_poly.pdbx_seq_one_letter_code
_entity_poly.pdbx_strand_id
1 'polypeptide(L)'
;MFNYEDDVWYVKPEDPSINYNQCFIFTHIYSLSLKKQIKDFFVHQINLRRITLGTLVRYCTALQCFSRFLDTTKLQVNYFIDLTAEIVEAYMHYLDASCNSSSTKITAGTALKTVVRYGQFMELDGYPKKELFFGSMARMFQHDDELKTREIPVFVLNQIDKALVVETNIYIKTLIAIIRDTGVRLSVKINVKILNISN
;
A
#
# COMPACT_ATOMS: atom_id res chain seq x y z
N MET A 1 21.28 0.52 2.66
CA MET A 1 21.67 -0.23 1.44
C MET A 1 21.04 -1.60 1.56
N PHE A 2 20.15 -1.95 0.64
CA PHE A 2 19.47 -3.25 0.62
C PHE A 2 20.41 -4.31 0.02
N ASN A 3 20.31 -5.55 0.49
CA ASN A 3 20.90 -6.69 -0.23
C ASN A 3 19.90 -7.16 -1.28
N TYR A 4 20.10 -6.78 -2.54
CA TYR A 4 19.14 -7.06 -3.60
C TYR A 4 19.14 -8.53 -4.05
N GLU A 5 20.13 -9.33 -3.66
CA GLU A 5 20.18 -10.77 -3.92
C GLU A 5 19.18 -11.53 -3.03
N ASP A 6 18.96 -11.07 -1.80
CA ASP A 6 18.05 -11.71 -0.85
C ASP A 6 16.57 -11.56 -1.27
N ASP A 7 15.73 -12.44 -0.77
CA ASP A 7 14.27 -12.36 -0.93
C ASP A 7 13.59 -11.48 0.13
N VAL A 8 14.32 -11.03 1.13
CA VAL A 8 13.82 -10.16 2.20
C VAL A 8 14.69 -8.92 2.30
N TRP A 9 14.11 -7.75 2.04
CA TRP A 9 14.82 -6.47 2.09
C TRP A 9 14.32 -5.61 3.23
N TYR A 10 15.17 -5.33 4.21
CA TYR A 10 14.83 -4.51 5.37
C TYR A 10 14.99 -3.02 5.09
N VAL A 11 13.91 -2.26 5.24
CA VAL A 11 13.95 -0.79 5.18
C VAL A 11 14.47 -0.30 6.52
N LYS A 12 15.64 0.35 6.52
CA LYS A 12 16.12 1.03 7.71
C LYS A 12 15.22 2.24 7.99
N PRO A 13 14.65 2.38 9.18
CA PRO A 13 13.91 3.60 9.52
C PRO A 13 14.88 4.79 9.52
N GLU A 14 14.43 5.93 9.00
CA GLU A 14 15.18 7.19 9.07
C GLU A 14 15.26 7.73 10.51
N ASP A 15 14.31 7.32 11.36
CA ASP A 15 14.23 7.66 12.79
C ASP A 15 14.10 6.38 13.64
N PRO A 16 15.07 6.04 14.51
CA PRO A 16 15.04 4.84 15.36
C PRO A 16 13.85 4.77 16.32
N SER A 17 13.19 5.90 16.61
CA SER A 17 12.02 5.95 17.51
C SER A 17 10.73 5.45 16.86
N ILE A 18 10.70 5.35 15.52
CA ILE A 18 9.54 4.91 14.75
C ILE A 18 9.72 3.42 14.43
N ASN A 19 9.24 2.57 15.32
CA ASN A 19 9.32 1.11 15.20
C ASN A 19 8.29 0.56 14.20
N TYR A 20 8.52 0.82 12.91
CA TYR A 20 7.90 0.05 11.83
C TYR A 20 9.01 -0.56 10.99
N ASN A 21 9.38 -1.80 11.31
CA ASN A 21 10.23 -2.63 10.45
C ASN A 21 9.48 -2.94 9.16
N GLN A 22 9.50 -2.00 8.22
CA GLN A 22 8.98 -2.23 6.88
C GLN A 22 10.00 -3.09 6.13
N CYS A 23 9.54 -4.19 5.54
CA CYS A 23 10.37 -5.04 4.71
C CYS A 23 9.64 -5.41 3.42
N PHE A 24 10.43 -5.63 2.38
CA PHE A 24 9.97 -6.26 1.15
C PHE A 24 10.21 -7.75 1.29
N ILE A 25 9.19 -8.58 1.03
CA ILE A 25 9.27 -10.03 1.15
C ILE A 25 8.84 -10.63 -0.19
N PHE A 26 9.77 -11.24 -0.93
CA PHE A 26 9.55 -11.83 -2.25
C PHE A 26 9.48 -13.37 -2.24
N THR A 27 9.58 -13.99 -1.06
CA THR A 27 9.57 -15.46 -0.89
C THR A 27 8.29 -16.14 -1.41
N HIS A 28 7.20 -15.39 -1.54
CA HIS A 28 5.92 -15.85 -2.04
C HIS A 28 5.88 -16.02 -3.58
N ILE A 29 6.90 -15.59 -4.31
CA ILE A 29 6.96 -15.72 -5.78
C ILE A 29 7.88 -16.88 -6.12
N TYR A 30 7.33 -18.01 -6.57
CA TYR A 30 8.14 -19.22 -6.80
C TYR A 30 8.94 -19.18 -8.11
N SER A 31 8.41 -18.56 -9.17
CA SER A 31 9.16 -18.40 -10.42
C SER A 31 10.30 -17.40 -10.24
N LEU A 32 11.53 -17.87 -10.42
CA LEU A 32 12.74 -17.06 -10.28
C LEU A 32 12.76 -15.90 -11.29
N SER A 33 12.32 -16.16 -12.52
CA SER A 33 12.26 -15.17 -13.59
C SER A 33 11.26 -14.06 -13.29
N LEU A 34 10.04 -14.42 -12.89
CA LEU A 34 9.01 -13.47 -12.50
C LEU A 34 9.43 -12.66 -11.26
N LYS A 35 10.01 -13.35 -10.26
CA LYS A 35 10.53 -12.71 -9.04
C LYS A 35 11.60 -11.67 -9.40
N LYS A 36 12.51 -11.99 -10.31
CA LYS A 36 13.53 -11.06 -10.78
C LYS A 36 12.90 -9.82 -11.40
N GLN A 37 11.94 -9.98 -12.32
CA GLN A 37 11.24 -8.83 -12.94
C GLN A 37 10.53 -7.94 -11.90
N ILE A 38 9.92 -8.55 -10.88
CA ILE A 38 9.31 -7.83 -9.77
C ILE A 38 10.37 -7.07 -8.95
N LYS A 39 11.46 -7.74 -8.57
CA LYS A 39 12.57 -7.11 -7.81
C LYS A 39 13.16 -5.94 -8.59
N ASP A 40 13.41 -6.10 -9.89
CA ASP A 40 13.94 -5.05 -10.77
C ASP A 40 13.04 -3.81 -10.80
N PHE A 41 11.71 -4.00 -10.86
CA PHE A 41 10.74 -2.90 -10.71
C PHE A 41 10.91 -2.18 -9.36
N PHE A 42 10.98 -2.91 -8.25
CA PHE A 42 11.11 -2.29 -6.92
C PHE A 42 12.43 -1.54 -6.74
N VAL A 43 13.56 -2.11 -7.19
CA VAL A 43 14.86 -1.42 -7.17
C VAL A 43 14.78 -0.11 -7.94
N HIS A 44 14.20 -0.14 -9.14
CA HIS A 44 14.08 1.05 -9.97
C HIS A 44 13.22 2.14 -9.30
N GLN A 45 12.06 1.77 -8.75
CA GLN A 45 11.18 2.73 -8.08
C GLN A 45 11.78 3.32 -6.79
N ILE A 46 12.52 2.52 -6.03
CA ILE A 46 13.27 2.99 -4.86
C ILE A 46 14.30 4.05 -5.28
N ASN A 47 15.03 3.81 -6.38
CA ASN A 47 16.03 4.75 -6.87
C ASN A 47 15.41 6.04 -7.44
N LEU A 48 14.27 5.95 -8.12
CA LEU A 48 13.56 7.11 -8.66
C LEU A 48 12.88 7.98 -7.60
N ARG A 49 12.56 7.42 -6.42
CA ARG A 49 11.85 8.10 -5.32
C ARG A 49 10.52 8.77 -5.71
N ARG A 50 9.89 8.33 -6.80
CA ARG A 50 8.57 8.82 -7.25
C ARG A 50 7.41 8.23 -6.46
N ILE A 51 7.56 6.98 -6.04
CA ILE A 51 6.60 6.27 -5.19
C ILE A 51 7.19 6.21 -3.79
N THR A 52 6.38 6.51 -2.77
CA THR A 52 6.84 6.43 -1.36
C THR A 52 7.21 4.99 -0.99
N LEU A 53 8.19 4.83 -0.10
CA LEU A 53 8.59 3.51 0.39
C LEU A 53 7.42 2.74 1.01
N GLY A 54 6.56 3.42 1.79
CA GLY A 54 5.38 2.80 2.38
C GLY A 54 4.40 2.26 1.33
N THR A 55 4.21 2.98 0.21
CA THR A 55 3.39 2.48 -0.91
C THR A 55 4.04 1.28 -1.58
N LEU A 56 5.36 1.30 -1.81
CA LEU A 56 6.07 0.17 -2.40
C LEU A 56 5.99 -1.08 -1.51
N VAL A 57 6.16 -0.93 -0.19
CA VAL A 57 6.00 -2.04 0.78
C VAL A 57 4.58 -2.60 0.72
N ARG A 58 3.56 -1.73 0.66
CA ARG A 58 2.16 -2.17 0.46
C ARG A 58 1.97 -2.94 -0.84
N TYR A 59 2.56 -2.49 -1.95
CA TYR A 59 2.49 -3.20 -3.23
C TYR A 59 3.17 -4.56 -3.17
N CYS A 60 4.36 -4.64 -2.57
CA CYS A 60 5.09 -5.90 -2.38
C CYS A 60 4.25 -6.92 -1.59
N THR A 61 3.65 -6.50 -0.48
CA THR A 61 2.74 -7.35 0.29
C THR A 61 1.49 -7.73 -0.50
N ALA A 62 0.93 -6.80 -1.28
CA ALA A 62 -0.30 -7.06 -2.03
C ALA A 62 -0.09 -8.05 -3.19
N LEU A 63 1.11 -8.15 -3.76
CA LEU A 63 1.47 -9.15 -4.77
C LEU A 63 1.38 -10.60 -4.24
N GLN A 64 1.35 -10.81 -2.92
CA GLN A 64 1.03 -12.13 -2.35
C GLN A 64 -0.33 -12.66 -2.80
N CYS A 65 -1.30 -11.77 -3.05
CA CYS A 65 -2.61 -12.18 -3.57
C CYS A 65 -2.48 -12.79 -4.98
N PHE A 66 -1.59 -12.23 -5.80
CA PHE A 66 -1.33 -12.74 -7.14
C PHE A 66 -0.60 -14.08 -7.10
N SER A 67 0.40 -14.25 -6.24
CA SER A 67 1.03 -15.57 -6.06
C SER A 67 0.04 -16.64 -5.61
N ARG A 68 -0.81 -16.33 -4.61
CA ARG A 68 -1.86 -17.27 -4.16
C ARG A 68 -2.83 -17.62 -5.27
N PHE A 69 -3.18 -16.65 -6.13
CA PHE A 69 -4.01 -16.91 -7.30
C PHE A 69 -3.35 -17.91 -8.26
N LEU A 70 -2.07 -17.73 -8.58
CA LEU A 70 -1.32 -18.67 -9.42
C LEU A 70 -1.25 -20.06 -8.79
N ASP A 71 -1.00 -20.14 -7.48
CA ASP A 71 -0.94 -21.41 -6.75
C ASP A 71 -2.30 -22.14 -6.70
N THR A 72 -3.40 -21.38 -6.61
CA THR A 72 -4.77 -21.92 -6.55
C THR A 72 -5.22 -22.41 -7.92
N THR A 73 -4.93 -21.65 -8.97
CA THR A 73 -5.30 -21.98 -10.35
C THR A 73 -4.30 -22.92 -11.05
N LYS A 74 -3.17 -23.21 -10.40
CA LYS A 74 -2.06 -24.00 -10.95
C LYS A 74 -1.50 -23.43 -12.26
N LEU A 75 -1.65 -22.12 -12.46
CA LEU A 75 -1.09 -21.41 -13.61
C LEU A 75 0.42 -21.26 -13.46
N GLN A 76 1.16 -21.59 -14.51
CA GLN A 76 2.61 -21.40 -14.56
C GLN A 76 2.92 -20.13 -15.33
N VAL A 77 3.15 -19.04 -14.60
CA VAL A 77 3.59 -17.76 -15.16
C VAL A 77 5.06 -17.58 -14.79
N ASN A 78 5.94 -17.66 -15.78
CA ASN A 78 7.38 -17.52 -15.56
C ASN A 78 7.87 -16.10 -15.82
N TYR A 79 7.18 -15.38 -16.68
CA TYR A 79 7.44 -13.98 -17.00
C TYR A 79 6.13 -13.22 -17.10
N PHE A 80 6.18 -11.89 -16.96
CA PHE A 80 4.99 -11.08 -17.17
C PHE A 80 4.42 -11.20 -18.59
N ILE A 81 5.24 -11.49 -19.61
CA ILE A 81 4.79 -11.71 -21.00
C ILE A 81 3.82 -12.89 -21.14
N ASP A 82 3.85 -13.84 -20.21
CA ASP A 82 2.93 -14.99 -20.20
C ASP A 82 1.51 -14.57 -19.78
N LEU A 83 1.33 -13.36 -19.24
CA LEU A 83 0.01 -12.85 -18.88
C LEU A 83 -0.82 -12.55 -20.12
N THR A 84 -2.00 -13.13 -20.16
CA THR A 84 -3.04 -12.81 -21.13
C THR A 84 -4.15 -11.98 -20.48
N ALA A 85 -5.05 -11.40 -21.30
CA ALA A 85 -6.18 -10.63 -20.78
C ALA A 85 -7.11 -11.53 -19.94
N GLU A 86 -7.27 -12.79 -20.36
CA GLU A 86 -8.09 -13.79 -19.69
C GLU A 86 -7.52 -14.16 -18.31
N ILE A 87 -6.19 -14.29 -18.19
CA ILE A 87 -5.53 -14.53 -16.89
C ILE A 87 -5.73 -13.33 -15.96
N VAL A 88 -5.60 -12.11 -16.48
CA VAL A 88 -5.80 -10.89 -15.69
C VAL A 88 -7.26 -10.78 -15.23
N GLU A 89 -8.23 -11.07 -16.10
CA GLU A 89 -9.65 -11.08 -15.75
C GLU A 89 -9.98 -12.16 -14.71
N ALA A 90 -9.46 -13.37 -14.87
CA ALA A 90 -9.58 -14.44 -13.88
C ALA A 90 -8.99 -14.03 -12.52
N TYR A 91 -7.86 -13.32 -12.51
CA TYR A 91 -7.28 -12.80 -11.28
C TYR A 91 -8.18 -11.76 -10.62
N MET A 92 -8.84 -10.88 -11.38
CA MET A 92 -9.79 -9.91 -10.81
C MET A 92 -10.99 -10.63 -10.16
N HIS A 93 -11.55 -11.63 -10.83
CA HIS A 93 -12.61 -12.46 -10.25
C HIS A 93 -12.17 -13.19 -8.98
N TYR A 94 -10.92 -13.69 -8.96
CA TYR A 94 -10.35 -14.28 -7.77
C TYR A 94 -10.22 -13.28 -6.62
N LEU A 95 -9.79 -12.04 -6.89
CA LEU A 95 -9.75 -10.98 -5.88
C LEU A 95 -11.15 -10.69 -5.34
N ASP A 96 -12.15 -10.70 -6.21
CA ASP A 96 -13.53 -10.45 -5.80
C ASP A 96 -14.09 -11.51 -4.86
N ALA A 97 -13.77 -12.77 -5.12
CA ALA A 97 -14.19 -13.91 -4.29
C ALA A 97 -13.36 -14.06 -3.00
N SER A 98 -12.07 -13.74 -3.03
CA SER A 98 -11.13 -14.09 -1.96
C SER A 98 -10.85 -12.96 -0.97
N CYS A 99 -11.07 -11.70 -1.35
CA CYS A 99 -10.81 -10.56 -0.49
C CYS A 99 -12.12 -9.98 0.05
N ASN A 100 -12.24 -9.87 1.37
CA ASN A 100 -13.44 -9.28 1.99
C ASN A 100 -13.44 -7.74 1.99
N SER A 101 -12.28 -7.10 1.77
CA SER A 101 -12.10 -5.66 1.82
C SER A 101 -11.84 -5.08 0.44
N SER A 102 -12.65 -4.09 0.02
CA SER A 102 -12.49 -3.34 -1.24
C SER A 102 -11.10 -2.71 -1.34
N SER A 103 -10.61 -2.10 -0.26
CA SER A 103 -9.27 -1.49 -0.24
C SER A 103 -8.14 -2.50 -0.50
N THR A 104 -8.27 -3.74 -0.02
CA THR A 104 -7.31 -4.81 -0.28
C THR A 104 -7.37 -5.26 -1.73
N LYS A 105 -8.57 -5.47 -2.29
CA LYS A 105 -8.78 -5.79 -3.71
C LYS A 105 -8.12 -4.75 -4.62
N ILE A 106 -8.44 -3.49 -4.38
CA ILE A 106 -7.93 -2.35 -5.16
C ILE A 106 -6.41 -2.29 -5.05
N THR A 107 -5.84 -2.43 -3.85
CA THR A 107 -4.38 -2.40 -3.67
C THR A 107 -3.70 -3.56 -4.41
N ALA A 108 -4.25 -4.79 -4.34
CA ALA A 108 -3.69 -5.96 -5.01
C ALA A 108 -3.77 -5.88 -6.53
N GLY A 109 -4.90 -5.43 -7.09
CA GLY A 109 -5.04 -5.18 -8.51
C GLY A 109 -4.13 -4.06 -9.01
N THR A 110 -4.05 -2.95 -8.26
CA THR A 110 -3.19 -1.81 -8.58
C THR A 110 -1.72 -2.19 -8.56
N ALA A 111 -1.28 -2.99 -7.58
CA ALA A 111 0.10 -3.45 -7.48
C ALA A 111 0.52 -4.22 -8.73
N LEU A 112 -0.25 -5.25 -9.14
CA LEU A 112 0.04 -6.02 -10.35
C LEU A 112 0.03 -5.13 -11.60
N LYS A 113 -1.01 -4.31 -11.75
CA LYS A 113 -1.15 -3.37 -12.87
C LYS A 113 0.05 -2.44 -12.99
N THR A 114 0.52 -1.89 -11.88
CA THR A 114 1.63 -0.94 -11.85
C THR A 114 2.93 -1.60 -12.30
N VAL A 115 3.22 -2.81 -11.81
CA VAL A 115 4.44 -3.54 -12.20
C VAL A 115 4.42 -3.88 -13.68
N VAL A 116 3.31 -4.43 -14.19
CA VAL A 116 3.19 -4.81 -15.61
C VAL A 116 3.25 -3.58 -16.52
N ARG A 117 2.52 -2.50 -16.16
CA ARG A 117 2.53 -1.26 -16.95
C ARG A 117 3.89 -0.57 -16.96
N TYR A 118 4.66 -0.69 -15.89
CA TYR A 118 6.03 -0.17 -15.87
C TYR A 118 6.89 -0.84 -16.95
N GLY A 119 6.88 -2.17 -17.03
CA GLY A 119 7.68 -2.87 -18.05
C GLY A 119 7.15 -2.65 -19.46
N GLN A 120 5.83 -2.50 -19.63
CA GLN A 120 5.21 -2.06 -20.88
C GLN A 120 5.71 -0.69 -21.34
N PHE A 121 5.65 0.30 -20.44
CA PHE A 121 6.04 1.68 -20.75
C PHE A 121 7.53 1.82 -21.05
N MET A 122 8.36 1.05 -20.35
CA MET A 122 9.82 1.02 -20.54
C MET A 122 10.24 0.05 -21.66
N GLU A 123 9.29 -0.59 -22.34
CA GLU A 123 9.54 -1.59 -23.41
C GLU A 123 10.53 -2.69 -23.00
N LEU A 124 10.46 -3.14 -21.75
CA LEU A 124 11.38 -4.14 -21.20
C LEU A 124 11.06 -5.55 -21.74
N ASP A 125 12.11 -6.33 -21.97
CA ASP A 125 11.97 -7.73 -22.33
C ASP A 125 11.24 -8.54 -21.25
N GLY A 126 10.46 -9.52 -21.71
CA GLY A 126 9.67 -10.39 -20.83
C GLY A 126 8.42 -9.72 -20.26
N TYR A 127 8.02 -8.54 -20.75
CA TYR A 127 6.71 -7.93 -20.46
C TYR A 127 5.77 -8.01 -21.68
N PRO A 128 4.44 -8.03 -21.47
CA PRO A 128 3.48 -8.02 -22.58
C PRO A 128 3.55 -6.71 -23.35
N LYS A 129 3.61 -6.76 -24.69
CA LYS A 129 3.60 -5.53 -25.52
C LYS A 129 2.22 -4.92 -25.71
N LYS A 130 1.18 -5.75 -25.61
CA LYS A 130 -0.22 -5.31 -25.63
C LYS A 130 -0.64 -4.87 -24.24
N GLU A 131 -1.45 -3.81 -24.14
CA GLU A 131 -2.09 -3.49 -22.88
C GLU A 131 -2.97 -4.68 -22.44
N LEU A 132 -2.99 -4.97 -21.13
CA LEU A 132 -3.74 -6.09 -20.56
C LEU A 132 -4.87 -5.63 -19.63
N PHE A 133 -4.83 -4.37 -19.19
CA PHE A 133 -5.69 -3.85 -18.13
C PHE A 133 -6.82 -2.97 -18.68
N PHE A 134 -7.81 -3.55 -19.35
CA PHE A 134 -8.97 -2.85 -19.93
C PHE A 134 -10.33 -3.15 -19.27
N GLY A 135 -11.35 -2.35 -19.55
CA GLY A 135 -12.76 -2.73 -19.30
C GLY A 135 -13.16 -2.87 -17.82
N SER A 136 -13.56 -4.09 -17.41
CA SER A 136 -14.09 -4.44 -16.06
C SER A 136 -13.19 -4.00 -14.90
N MET A 137 -11.89 -3.86 -15.15
CA MET A 137 -10.93 -3.29 -14.19
C MET A 137 -11.23 -1.85 -13.80
N ALA A 138 -11.71 -1.01 -14.73
CA ALA A 138 -12.12 0.35 -14.40
C ALA A 138 -13.25 0.37 -13.38
N ARG A 139 -14.18 -0.61 -13.44
CA ARG A 139 -15.24 -0.78 -12.43
C ARG A 139 -14.69 -1.20 -11.07
N MET A 140 -13.71 -2.11 -11.01
CA MET A 140 -13.07 -2.51 -9.76
C MET A 140 -12.35 -1.35 -9.06
N PHE A 141 -11.82 -0.39 -9.83
CA PHE A 141 -11.22 0.85 -9.32
C PHE A 141 -12.23 2.00 -9.10
N GLN A 142 -13.49 1.85 -9.55
CA GLN A 142 -14.58 2.84 -9.40
C GLN A 142 -15.55 2.52 -8.26
N HIS A 143 -15.45 1.35 -7.63
CA HIS A 143 -15.99 1.18 -6.29
C HIS A 143 -15.11 2.00 -5.35
N ASP A 144 -15.25 3.32 -5.45
CA ASP A 144 -14.86 4.25 -4.41
C ASP A 144 -15.36 3.64 -3.11
N ASP A 145 -14.45 3.54 -2.15
CA ASP A 145 -14.79 3.34 -0.77
C ASP A 145 -16.04 4.21 -0.52
N GLU A 146 -17.20 3.60 -0.29
CA GLU A 146 -18.18 4.23 0.57
C GLU A 146 -17.42 4.41 1.88
N LEU A 147 -16.69 5.52 1.98
CA LEU A 147 -16.10 6.00 3.20
C LEU A 147 -17.31 6.31 4.07
N LYS A 148 -17.84 5.27 4.71
CA LYS A 148 -18.72 5.42 5.85
C LYS A 148 -17.86 6.07 6.90
N THR A 149 -17.81 7.39 6.87
CA THR A 149 -17.26 8.22 7.91
C THR A 149 -17.89 7.71 9.19
N ARG A 150 -17.10 7.03 10.01
CA ARG A 150 -17.56 6.59 11.32
C ARG A 150 -17.59 7.85 12.16
N GLU A 151 -18.76 8.47 12.23
CA GLU A 151 -18.98 9.59 13.12
C GLU A 151 -18.79 9.11 14.56
N ILE A 152 -18.07 9.90 15.34
CA ILE A 152 -17.94 9.66 16.77
C ILE A 152 -19.24 10.15 17.41
N PRO A 153 -20.04 9.29 18.06
CA PRO A 153 -21.27 9.74 18.68
C PRO A 153 -21.01 10.82 19.74
N VAL A 154 -21.94 11.78 19.88
CA VAL A 154 -21.80 12.92 20.78
C VAL A 154 -21.52 12.50 22.24
N PHE A 155 -22.10 11.39 22.69
CA PHE A 155 -21.85 10.90 24.06
C PHE A 155 -20.38 10.48 24.27
N VAL A 156 -19.71 9.96 23.25
CA VAL A 156 -18.28 9.58 23.31
C VAL A 156 -17.42 10.84 23.34
N LEU A 157 -17.75 11.86 22.54
CA LEU A 157 -17.06 13.16 22.60
C LEU A 157 -17.16 13.78 24.00
N ASN A 158 -18.34 13.73 24.62
CA ASN A 158 -18.53 14.24 25.98
C ASN A 158 -17.73 13.45 27.04
N GLN A 159 -17.50 12.15 26.83
CA GLN A 159 -16.62 11.36 27.71
C GLN A 159 -15.16 11.77 27.55
N ILE A 160 -14.72 11.99 26.31
CA ILE A 160 -13.36 12.48 26.01
C ILE A 160 -13.15 13.85 26.65
N ASP A 161 -14.12 14.76 26.57
CA ASP A 161 -14.03 16.08 27.20
C ASP A 161 -13.86 16.01 28.71
N LYS A 162 -14.65 15.16 29.37
CA LYS A 162 -14.54 14.93 30.82
C LYS A 162 -13.18 14.34 31.20
N ALA A 163 -12.66 13.42 30.39
CA ALA A 163 -11.33 12.84 30.60
C ALA A 163 -10.20 13.87 30.39
N LEU A 164 -10.33 14.78 29.42
CA LEU A 164 -9.34 15.83 29.15
C LEU A 164 -9.25 16.89 30.26
N VAL A 165 -10.34 17.12 31.00
CA VAL A 165 -10.34 18.03 32.14
C VAL A 165 -9.44 17.49 33.26
N VAL A 166 -9.50 16.19 33.53
CA VAL A 166 -8.72 15.52 34.58
C VAL A 166 -7.32 15.09 34.14
N GLU A 167 -7.03 15.10 32.84
CA GLU A 167 -5.72 14.76 32.30
C GLU A 167 -4.64 15.76 32.75
N THR A 168 -3.56 15.21 33.32
CA THR A 168 -2.44 15.98 33.89
C THR A 168 -1.32 16.17 32.88
N ASN A 169 -1.21 15.28 31.89
CA ASN A 169 -0.23 15.37 30.84
C ASN A 169 -0.65 16.45 29.81
N ILE A 170 -0.03 17.63 29.94
CA ILE A 170 -0.27 18.79 29.08
C ILE A 170 -0.08 18.46 27.58
N TYR A 171 0.89 17.60 27.25
CA TYR A 171 1.17 17.21 25.87
C TYR A 171 0.01 16.40 25.27
N ILE A 172 -0.44 15.36 25.98
CA ILE A 172 -1.57 14.53 25.54
C ILE A 172 -2.85 15.37 25.46
N LYS A 173 -3.09 16.20 26.47
CA LYS A 173 -4.25 17.09 26.53
C LYS A 173 -4.31 18.04 25.33
N THR A 174 -3.19 18.69 25.01
CA THR A 174 -3.08 19.62 23.89
C THR A 174 -3.22 18.90 22.55
N LEU A 175 -2.58 17.74 22.40
CA LEU A 175 -2.62 16.95 21.17
C LEU A 175 -4.05 16.48 20.84
N ILE A 176 -4.77 15.92 21.83
CA ILE A 176 -6.14 15.43 21.63
C ILE A 176 -7.09 16.60 21.32
N ALA A 177 -6.94 17.75 21.99
CA ALA A 177 -7.74 18.93 21.71
C ALA A 177 -7.55 19.42 20.25
N ILE A 178 -6.31 19.53 19.78
CA ILE A 178 -6.00 19.93 18.40
C ILE A 178 -6.58 18.93 17.40
N ILE A 179 -6.40 17.63 17.62
CA ILE A 179 -6.92 16.59 16.71
C ILE A 179 -8.45 16.66 16.63
N ARG A 180 -9.13 16.85 17.77
CA ARG A 180 -10.59 16.97 17.83
C ARG A 180 -11.09 18.19 17.07
N ASP A 181 -10.50 19.35 17.31
CA ASP A 181 -11.02 20.63 16.78
C ASP A 181 -10.69 20.82 15.30
N THR A 182 -9.55 20.29 14.84
CA THR A 182 -9.07 20.49 13.46
C THR A 182 -9.32 19.29 12.54
N GLY A 183 -9.58 18.11 13.10
CA GLY A 183 -9.64 16.86 12.32
C GLY A 183 -8.32 16.50 11.64
N VAL A 184 -7.18 17.04 12.10
CA VAL A 184 -5.88 16.83 11.47
C VAL A 184 -5.46 15.35 11.54
N ARG A 185 -4.88 14.83 10.45
CA ARG A 185 -4.35 13.46 10.42
C ARG A 185 -3.13 13.36 11.34
N LEU A 186 -3.05 12.27 12.12
CA LEU A 186 -1.90 11.94 12.98
C LEU A 186 -0.55 11.94 12.25
N SER A 187 -0.55 11.66 10.94
CA SER A 187 0.66 11.67 10.11
C SER A 187 1.20 13.06 9.80
N VAL A 188 0.42 14.12 10.04
CA VAL A 188 0.89 15.49 9.92
C VAL A 188 1.81 15.76 11.09
N LYS A 189 3.08 16.05 10.82
CA LYS A 189 4.00 16.58 11.85
C LYS A 189 3.44 17.92 12.32
N ILE A 190 2.78 17.92 13.48
CA ILE A 190 2.27 19.14 14.09
C ILE A 190 3.48 19.93 14.59
N ASN A 191 3.99 20.81 13.73
CA ASN A 191 5.10 21.69 14.06
C ASN A 191 4.52 22.95 14.72
N VAL A 192 4.11 22.82 15.99
CA VAL A 192 3.61 23.97 16.76
C VAL A 192 4.80 24.90 17.02
N LYS A 193 4.98 25.89 16.15
CA LYS A 193 5.84 27.03 16.48
C LYS A 193 5.13 27.81 17.57
N ILE A 194 5.74 27.87 18.75
CA ILE A 194 5.34 28.83 19.80
C ILE A 194 5.65 30.21 19.23
N LEU A 195 4.68 30.81 18.54
CA LEU A 195 4.69 32.25 18.34
C LEU A 195 4.45 32.83 19.72
N ASN A 196 5.44 33.54 20.25
CA ASN A 196 5.28 34.35 21.45
C ASN A 196 4.07 35.25 21.24
N ILE A 197 2.93 34.87 21.82
CA ILE A 197 1.80 35.77 22.01
C ILE A 197 2.25 36.66 23.16
N SER A 198 2.98 37.72 22.81
CA SER A 198 3.31 38.80 23.71
C SER A 198 2.01 39.48 24.15
N ASN A 199 1.83 39.62 25.46
CA ASN A 199 0.80 40.43 26.10
C ASN A 199 0.78 41.87 25.58
#